data_AF-A0A383F365-F1
#
_entry.id   AF-A0A383F365-F1
#
_cell.length_a   1.000
_cell.length_b   1.000
_cell.length_c   1.000
_cell.angle_alpha   90.00
_cell.angle_beta   90.00
_cell.angle_gamma   90.00
#
_symmetry.space_group_name_H-M   'P 1'
#
loop_
_entity.id
_entity.type
_entity.pdbx_description
1 polymer ?
#
loop_
_entity_poly.entity_id
_entity_poly.type
_entity_poly.pdbx_seq_one_letter_code
_entity_poly.pdbx_strand_id
1 'polypeptide(L)'
;MKWYRKLHWQIILGMILGLIYGITAAQFQWTGFATNWVVPFGDIFMNLLKLIAVPLVLTSLVAGVASLSDFKKLSRMGGKTIGLYIATTAVAVTIGLLVVNIIQPGAKLPDATKANLQAQFQANAADKAKGETAETARQRGPLQPLVDMVPDNFFGSASSNRNMLQLVFVSLLIGIALVQVSSEHRQPVLSIFEGLQAVVIKLV
;
A
#
# COMPACT_ATOMS: atom_id res chain seq x y z
N MET A 1 23.57 6.44 24.63
CA MET A 1 23.83 6.03 23.23
C MET A 1 23.98 7.27 22.36
N LYS A 2 24.98 7.34 21.47
CA LYS A 2 25.18 8.51 20.59
C LYS A 2 23.99 8.64 19.62
N TRP A 3 23.51 9.87 19.40
CA TRP A 3 22.33 10.19 18.60
C TRP A 3 22.29 9.56 17.19
N TYR A 4 23.43 9.48 16.50
CA TYR A 4 23.56 8.88 15.16
C TYR A 4 23.40 7.34 15.11
N ARG A 5 23.37 6.66 16.26
CA ARG A 5 23.15 5.20 16.31
C ARG A 5 21.67 4.81 16.33
N LYS A 6 20.75 5.77 16.36
CA LYS A 6 19.30 5.49 16.28
C LYS A 6 18.90 5.17 14.84
N LEU A 7 18.02 4.18 14.65
CA LEU A 7 17.64 3.66 13.34
C LEU A 7 17.05 4.74 12.41
N HIS A 8 16.19 5.63 12.94
CA HIS A 8 15.61 6.71 12.14
C HIS A 8 16.66 7.66 11.56
N TRP A 9 17.74 7.93 12.31
CA TRP A 9 18.85 8.76 11.81
C TRP A 9 19.66 8.04 10.73
N GLN A 10 19.84 6.73 10.86
CA GLN A 10 20.53 5.93 9.85
C GLN A 10 19.72 5.87 8.54
N ILE A 11 18.40 5.74 8.62
CA ILE A 11 17.52 5.76 7.44
C ILE A 11 17.59 7.12 6.75
N ILE A 12 17.50 8.22 7.50
CA ILE A 12 17.59 9.58 6.94
C ILE A 12 18.95 9.80 6.27
N LEU A 13 20.04 9.43 6.94
CA LEU A 13 21.39 9.52 6.38
C LEU A 13 21.54 8.66 5.12
N GLY A 14 21.03 7.43 5.13
CA GLY A 14 21.03 6.54 3.96
C GLY A 14 20.26 7.12 2.78
N MET A 15 19.11 7.74 3.02
CA MET A 15 18.32 8.40 1.99
C MET A 15 19.05 9.62 1.40
N ILE A 16 19.67 10.45 2.25
CA ILE A 16 20.45 11.61 1.79
C ILE A 16 21.67 11.16 0.97
N LEU A 17 22.44 10.20 1.47
CA LEU A 17 23.61 9.67 0.77
C LEU A 17 23.22 8.99 -0.55
N GLY A 18 22.12 8.22 -0.55
CA GLY A 18 21.58 7.59 -1.76
C GLY A 18 21.15 8.62 -2.81
N LEU A 19 20.54 9.73 -2.39
CA LEU A 19 20.17 10.83 -3.28
C LEU A 19 21.41 11.52 -3.88
N ILE A 20 22.40 11.85 -3.05
CA ILE A 20 23.66 12.45 -3.51
C ILE A 20 24.35 11.51 -4.51
N TYR A 21 24.45 10.23 -4.16
CA TYR A 21 25.04 9.22 -5.04
C TYR A 21 24.27 9.12 -6.37
N GLY A 22 22.93 9.05 -6.33
CA GLY A 22 22.11 8.99 -7.54
C GLY A 22 22.31 10.17 -8.49
N ILE A 23 22.39 11.39 -7.95
CA ILE A 23 22.65 12.61 -8.74
C ILE A 23 24.05 12.57 -9.36
N THR A 24 25.07 12.23 -8.57
CA THR A 24 26.45 12.15 -9.08
C THR A 24 26.60 11.05 -10.14
N ALA A 25 26.02 9.87 -9.92
CA ALA A 25 26.05 8.77 -10.88
C ALA A 25 25.37 9.13 -12.20
N ALA A 26 24.29 9.92 -12.17
CA ALA A 26 23.64 10.43 -13.37
C ALA A 26 24.52 11.45 -14.12
N GLN A 27 25.23 12.32 -13.41
CA GLN A 27 26.14 13.30 -14.01
C GLN A 27 27.39 12.65 -14.63
N PHE A 28 27.99 11.68 -13.94
CA PHE A 28 29.21 11.00 -14.38
C PHE A 28 28.96 9.77 -15.28
N GLN A 29 27.71 9.51 -15.69
CA GLN A 29 27.32 8.37 -16.52
C GLN A 29 27.64 6.99 -15.90
N TRP A 30 27.66 6.89 -14.57
CA TRP A 30 27.87 5.63 -13.82
C TRP A 30 26.55 4.89 -13.55
N THR A 31 25.51 5.21 -14.32
CA THR A 31 24.16 4.66 -14.16
C THR A 31 24.15 3.13 -14.28
N GLY A 32 24.96 2.55 -15.15
CA GLY A 32 25.08 1.10 -15.30
C GLY A 32 25.55 0.39 -14.03
N PHE A 33 26.51 0.97 -13.29
CA PHE A 33 26.95 0.40 -12.02
C PHE A 33 25.84 0.52 -10.95
N ALA A 34 25.21 1.69 -10.85
CA ALA A 34 24.11 1.90 -9.90
C ALA A 34 22.95 0.92 -10.15
N THR A 35 22.52 0.74 -11.40
CA THR A 35 21.43 -0.17 -11.77
C THR A 35 21.76 -1.63 -11.50
N ASN A 36 23.00 -2.07 -11.73
CA ASN A 36 23.35 -3.48 -11.58
C ASN A 36 23.77 -3.87 -10.16
N TRP A 37 24.28 -2.93 -9.36
CA TRP A 37 24.88 -3.25 -8.05
C TRP A 37 24.24 -2.54 -6.87
N VAL A 38 23.53 -1.43 -7.08
CA VAL A 38 22.88 -0.68 -5.98
C VAL A 38 21.38 -0.94 -5.97
N VAL A 39 20.71 -0.82 -7.11
CA VAL A 39 19.26 -1.02 -7.24
C VAL A 39 18.79 -2.41 -6.74
N PRO A 40 19.49 -3.53 -6.99
CA PRO A 40 19.03 -4.84 -6.52
C PRO A 40 18.88 -4.94 -5.00
N PHE A 41 19.69 -4.22 -4.22
CA PHE A 41 19.52 -4.17 -2.76
C PHE A 41 18.22 -3.44 -2.37
N GLY A 42 17.87 -2.40 -3.11
CA GLY A 42 16.59 -1.71 -2.98
C GLY A 42 15.43 -2.64 -3.35
N ASP A 43 15.55 -3.42 -4.43
CA ASP A 43 14.53 -4.38 -4.85
C ASP A 43 14.34 -5.49 -3.81
N ILE A 44 15.43 -6.03 -3.26
CA ILE A 44 15.37 -7.01 -2.16
C ILE A 44 14.64 -6.41 -0.96
N PHE A 45 15.01 -5.19 -0.54
CA PHE A 45 14.34 -4.51 0.56
C PHE A 45 12.84 -4.32 0.30
N MET A 46 12.47 -3.85 -0.89
CA MET A 46 11.07 -3.68 -1.28
C MET A 46 10.31 -5.01 -1.34
N ASN A 47 10.95 -6.09 -1.78
CA ASN A 47 10.36 -7.43 -1.80
C ASN A 47 10.14 -7.96 -0.38
N LEU A 48 11.06 -7.71 0.55
CA LEU A 48 10.88 -8.07 1.97
C LEU A 48 9.69 -7.32 2.59
N LEU A 49 9.55 -6.01 2.32
CA LEU A 49 8.39 -5.25 2.80
C LEU A 49 7.07 -5.78 2.22
N LYS A 50 7.03 -6.09 0.91
CA LYS A 50 5.85 -6.67 0.25
C LYS A 50 5.51 -8.07 0.74
N LEU A 51 6.53 -8.86 1.12
CA LEU A 51 6.35 -10.21 1.66
C LEU A 51 5.61 -10.17 3.00
N ILE A 52 5.93 -9.20 3.85
CA ILE A 52 5.35 -9.05 5.19
C ILE A 52 3.94 -8.46 5.14
N ALA A 53 3.64 -7.62 4.15
CA ALA A 53 2.39 -6.86 4.09
C ALA A 53 1.12 -7.73 4.16
N VAL A 54 1.00 -8.76 3.31
CA VAL A 54 -0.19 -9.62 3.25
C VAL A 54 -0.42 -10.41 4.55
N PRO A 55 0.56 -11.18 5.09
CA PRO A 55 0.41 -11.87 6.36
C PRO A 55 0.09 -10.93 7.52
N LEU A 56 0.75 -9.76 7.58
CA LEU A 56 0.55 -8.79 8.65
C LEU A 56 -0.87 -8.23 8.64
N VAL A 57 -1.36 -7.82 7.47
CA VAL A 57 -2.72 -7.26 7.32
C VAL A 57 -3.77 -8.30 7.68
N LEU A 58 -3.66 -9.52 7.14
CA LEU A 58 -4.60 -10.61 7.41
C LEU A 58 -4.66 -10.92 8.91
N THR A 59 -3.52 -11.20 9.53
CA THR A 59 -3.46 -11.60 10.93
C THR A 59 -3.86 -10.48 11.88
N SER A 60 -3.38 -9.25 11.64
CA SER A 60 -3.69 -8.11 12.50
C SER A 60 -5.16 -7.68 12.41
N LEU A 61 -5.77 -7.72 11.22
CA LEU A 61 -7.18 -7.37 11.09
C LEU A 61 -8.09 -8.44 11.68
N VAL A 62 -7.83 -9.73 11.42
CA VAL A 62 -8.64 -10.81 11.99
C VAL A 62 -8.56 -10.78 13.52
N ALA A 63 -7.34 -10.76 14.10
CA ALA A 63 -7.16 -10.72 15.54
C ALA A 63 -7.72 -9.42 16.16
N GLY A 64 -7.41 -8.27 15.56
CA GLY A 64 -7.86 -6.98 16.05
C GLY A 64 -9.39 -6.82 16.03
N VAL A 65 -10.05 -7.32 14.98
CA VAL A 65 -11.52 -7.30 14.93
C VAL A 65 -12.12 -8.32 15.88
N ALA A 66 -11.59 -9.54 15.94
CA ALA A 66 -12.09 -10.60 16.82
C ALA A 66 -11.92 -10.27 18.32
N SER A 67 -10.93 -9.42 18.68
CA SER A 67 -10.76 -8.90 20.03
C SER A 67 -11.86 -7.91 20.45
N LEU A 68 -12.63 -7.36 19.49
CA LEU A 68 -13.77 -6.51 19.80
C LEU A 68 -14.93 -7.39 20.28
N SER A 69 -15.38 -7.15 21.50
CA SER A 69 -16.42 -7.96 22.16
C SER A 69 -17.82 -7.81 21.54
N ASP A 70 -18.04 -6.77 20.73
CA ASP A 70 -19.36 -6.45 20.16
C ASP A 70 -19.23 -5.79 18.78
N PHE A 71 -19.97 -6.32 17.81
CA PHE A 71 -20.10 -5.81 16.45
C PHE A 71 -20.57 -4.34 16.37
N LYS A 72 -21.43 -3.88 17.30
CA LYS A 72 -21.90 -2.48 17.31
C LYS A 72 -20.75 -1.49 17.49
N LYS A 73 -19.72 -1.86 18.27
CA LYS A 73 -18.52 -1.03 18.44
C LYS A 73 -17.75 -0.91 17.13
N LEU A 74 -17.59 -2.03 16.41
CA LEU A 74 -16.92 -2.06 15.12
C LEU A 74 -17.63 -1.18 14.09
N SER A 75 -18.95 -1.34 13.91
CA SER A 75 -19.73 -0.55 12.95
C SER A 75 -19.61 0.96 13.21
N ARG A 76 -19.70 1.38 14.49
CA ARG A 76 -19.55 2.80 14.87
C ARG A 76 -18.15 3.33 14.62
N MET A 77 -17.11 2.53 14.90
CA MET A 77 -15.72 2.90 14.64
C MET A 77 -15.46 3.02 13.14
N GLY A 78 -15.88 2.02 12.35
CA GLY A 78 -15.73 2.00 10.91
C GLY A 78 -16.39 3.19 10.22
N GLY A 79 -17.64 3.50 10.58
CA GLY A 79 -18.35 4.67 10.02
C GLY A 79 -17.65 6.00 10.33
N LYS A 80 -17.16 6.19 11.55
CA LYS A 80 -16.39 7.39 11.94
C LYS A 80 -15.07 7.48 11.16
N THR A 81 -14.35 6.37 11.00
CA THR A 81 -13.09 6.34 10.26
C THR A 81 -13.29 6.61 8.77
N ILE A 82 -14.31 6.02 8.14
CA ILE A 82 -14.64 6.28 6.73
C ILE A 82 -15.00 7.75 6.54
N GLY A 83 -15.88 8.31 7.39
CA GLY A 83 -16.24 9.72 7.32
C GLY A 83 -15.03 10.65 7.49
N LEU A 84 -14.15 10.34 8.45
CA LEU A 84 -12.90 11.07 8.65
C LEU A 84 -12.02 11.01 7.41
N TYR A 85 -11.77 9.81 6.85
CA TYR A 85 -10.92 9.65 5.69
C TYR A 85 -11.46 10.30 4.42
N ILE A 86 -12.77 10.23 4.17
CA ILE A 86 -13.39 10.93 3.03
C ILE A 86 -13.18 12.44 3.20
N ALA A 87 -13.45 12.99 4.40
CA ALA A 87 -13.29 14.40 4.66
C ALA A 87 -11.83 14.86 4.51
N THR A 88 -10.87 14.16 5.13
CA THR A 88 -9.45 14.52 5.05
C THR A 88 -8.90 14.33 3.63
N THR A 89 -9.37 13.32 2.89
CA THR A 89 -8.96 13.09 1.50
C THR A 89 -9.51 14.18 0.59
N ALA A 90 -10.77 14.59 0.76
CA ALA A 90 -11.35 15.71 0.02
C ALA A 90 -10.53 16.99 0.25
N VAL A 91 -10.23 17.31 1.51
CA VAL A 91 -9.39 18.47 1.86
C VAL A 91 -8.00 18.36 1.22
N ALA A 92 -7.35 17.21 1.31
CA ALA A 92 -6.02 16.99 0.74
C ALA A 92 -6.02 17.14 -0.80
N VAL A 93 -7.03 16.58 -1.48
CA VAL A 93 -7.18 16.70 -2.94
C VAL A 93 -7.44 18.15 -3.33
N THR A 94 -8.30 18.87 -2.61
CA THR A 94 -8.54 20.29 -2.87
C THR A 94 -7.25 21.11 -2.75
N ILE A 95 -6.48 20.91 -1.68
CA ILE A 95 -5.19 21.60 -1.49
C ILE A 95 -4.22 21.23 -2.62
N GLY A 96 -4.10 19.95 -2.94
CA GLY A 96 -3.22 19.47 -4.02
C GLY A 96 -3.58 20.08 -5.37
N LEU A 97 -4.87 20.12 -5.71
CA LEU A 97 -5.36 20.75 -6.94
C LEU A 97 -5.08 22.26 -6.94
N LEU A 98 -5.30 22.96 -5.85
CA LEU A 98 -4.98 24.39 -5.76
C LEU A 98 -3.49 24.65 -6.02
N VAL A 99 -2.60 23.92 -5.35
CA VAL A 99 -1.15 24.06 -5.50
C VAL A 99 -0.71 23.74 -6.94
N VAL A 100 -1.20 22.65 -7.53
CA VAL A 100 -0.84 22.24 -8.90
C VAL A 100 -1.33 23.25 -9.94
N ASN A 101 -2.54 23.78 -9.79
CA ASN A 101 -3.10 24.77 -10.73
C ASN A 101 -2.42 26.14 -10.63
N ILE A 102 -1.85 26.49 -9.47
CA ILE A 102 -1.08 27.74 -9.27
C ILE A 102 0.36 27.60 -9.78
N ILE A 103 1.08 26.55 -9.36
CA ILE A 103 2.51 26.38 -9.67
C ILE A 103 2.71 25.93 -11.12
N GLN A 104 1.74 25.21 -11.70
CA GLN A 104 1.78 24.66 -13.06
C GLN A 104 3.13 24.01 -13.41
N PRO A 105 3.60 23.02 -12.64
CA PRO A 105 4.96 22.49 -12.78
C PRO A 105 5.26 21.93 -14.16
N GLY A 106 4.25 21.43 -14.88
CA GLY A 106 4.39 20.88 -16.23
C GLY A 106 4.69 21.91 -17.33
N ALA A 107 4.37 23.19 -17.11
CA ALA A 107 4.61 24.24 -18.10
C ALA A 107 6.11 24.53 -18.31
N LYS A 108 6.94 24.25 -17.30
CA LYS A 108 8.38 24.53 -17.29
C LYS A 108 9.23 23.36 -17.82
N LEU A 109 8.62 22.25 -18.21
CA LEU A 109 9.36 21.10 -18.75
C LEU A 109 9.73 21.32 -20.23
N PRO A 110 10.97 20.97 -20.66
CA PRO A 110 11.33 20.93 -22.07
C PRO A 110 10.44 19.95 -22.85
N ASP A 111 10.14 20.26 -24.11
CA ASP A 111 9.21 19.44 -24.91
C ASP A 111 9.73 18.02 -25.16
N ALA A 112 11.05 17.86 -25.28
CA ALA A 112 11.69 16.54 -25.36
C ALA A 112 11.48 15.71 -24.07
N THR A 113 11.43 16.35 -22.90
CA THR A 113 11.13 15.69 -21.62
C THR A 113 9.65 15.35 -21.52
N LYS A 114 8.75 16.23 -21.98
CA LYS A 114 7.31 15.94 -22.05
C LYS A 114 7.02 14.72 -22.93
N ALA A 115 7.63 14.65 -24.11
CA ALA A 115 7.48 13.53 -25.03
C ALA A 115 7.99 12.22 -24.43
N ASN A 116 9.17 12.23 -23.78
CA ASN A 116 9.71 11.06 -23.09
C ASN A 116 8.83 10.59 -21.93
N LEU A 117 8.35 11.52 -21.10
CA LEU A 117 7.42 11.19 -20.01
C LEU A 117 6.13 10.59 -20.56
N GLN A 118 5.56 11.19 -21.61
CA GLN A 118 4.33 10.68 -22.24
C GLN A 118 4.53 9.27 -22.82
N ALA A 119 5.66 9.00 -23.47
CA ALA A 119 6.01 7.66 -23.96
C ALA A 119 6.18 6.65 -22.81
N GLN A 120 6.85 7.04 -21.72
CA GLN A 120 6.99 6.19 -20.53
C GLN A 120 5.65 5.93 -19.84
N PHE A 121 4.75 6.92 -19.74
CA PHE A 121 3.42 6.73 -19.18
C PHE A 121 2.58 5.78 -20.04
N GLN A 122 2.68 5.86 -21.37
CA GLN A 122 2.00 4.96 -22.28
C GLN A 122 2.55 3.52 -22.18
N ALA A 123 3.87 3.35 -22.09
CA ALA A 123 4.49 2.04 -21.90
C ALA A 123 4.13 1.42 -20.54
N ASN A 124 4.19 2.19 -19.45
CA ASN A 124 3.77 1.74 -18.12
C ASN A 124 2.25 1.48 -18.03
N ALA A 125 1.44 2.21 -18.79
CA ALA A 125 0.02 1.93 -18.92
C ALA A 125 -0.21 0.61 -19.66
N ALA A 126 0.55 0.32 -20.72
CA ALA A 126 0.50 -0.95 -21.45
C ALA A 126 0.94 -2.15 -20.57
N ASP A 127 1.99 -2.01 -19.76
CA ASP A 127 2.44 -3.05 -18.81
C ASP A 127 1.46 -3.27 -17.65
N LYS A 128 0.72 -2.23 -17.26
CA LYS A 128 -0.39 -2.32 -16.29
C LYS A 128 -1.72 -2.73 -16.93
N ALA A 129 -1.84 -2.68 -18.26
CA ALA A 129 -3.04 -2.98 -19.04
C ALA A 129 -3.15 -4.46 -19.46
N LYS A 130 -2.69 -5.38 -18.61
CA LYS A 130 -3.22 -6.76 -18.63
C LYS A 130 -4.63 -6.85 -17.98
N GLY A 131 -5.35 -5.73 -17.87
CA GLY A 131 -6.71 -5.74 -17.30
C GLY A 131 -7.60 -4.56 -17.70
N GLU A 132 -7.08 -3.33 -17.81
CA GLU A 132 -7.93 -2.16 -18.06
C GLU A 132 -7.27 -1.12 -18.96
N THR A 133 -7.89 -0.89 -20.12
CA THR A 133 -7.63 0.25 -20.99
C THR A 133 -8.27 1.51 -20.40
N ALA A 134 -7.82 2.69 -20.84
CA ALA A 134 -8.46 3.97 -20.48
C ALA A 134 -9.96 4.00 -20.84
N GLU A 135 -10.39 3.18 -21.79
CA GLU A 135 -11.79 2.98 -22.17
C GLU A 135 -12.59 2.18 -21.14
N THR A 136 -12.02 1.11 -20.59
CA THR A 136 -12.66 0.34 -19.51
C THR A 136 -12.77 1.16 -18.23
N ALA A 137 -11.76 1.99 -17.92
CA ALA A 137 -11.81 2.92 -16.79
C ALA A 137 -12.95 3.96 -16.92
N ARG A 138 -13.26 4.43 -18.15
CA ARG A 138 -14.38 5.34 -18.42
C ARG A 138 -15.75 4.66 -18.36
N GLN A 139 -15.80 3.36 -18.59
CA GLN A 139 -17.02 2.56 -18.52
C GLN A 139 -17.34 2.02 -17.12
N ARG A 140 -16.44 2.19 -16.15
CA ARG A 140 -16.69 1.80 -14.76
C ARG A 140 -17.87 2.59 -14.19
N GLY A 141 -18.89 1.87 -13.74
CA GLY A 141 -19.99 2.46 -13.00
C GLY A 141 -19.53 3.03 -11.65
N PRO A 142 -20.29 3.97 -11.06
CA PRO A 142 -19.94 4.60 -9.78
C PRO A 142 -19.81 3.61 -8.61
N LEU A 143 -20.46 2.44 -8.71
CA LEU A 143 -20.44 1.39 -7.71
C LEU A 143 -19.40 0.29 -7.99
N GLN A 144 -18.67 0.35 -9.10
CA GLN A 144 -17.67 -0.67 -9.46
C GLN A 144 -16.63 -0.90 -8.34
N PRO A 145 -16.10 0.12 -7.65
CA PRO A 145 -15.17 -0.09 -6.54
C PRO A 145 -15.76 -0.90 -5.37
N LEU A 146 -17.08 -0.83 -5.15
CA LEU A 146 -17.76 -1.65 -4.14
C LEU A 146 -17.88 -3.11 -4.58
N VAL A 147 -18.09 -3.34 -5.88
CA VAL A 147 -18.13 -4.68 -6.47
C VAL A 147 -16.74 -5.31 -6.39
N ASP A 148 -15.70 -4.57 -6.81
CA ASP A 148 -14.32 -5.05 -6.82
C ASP A 148 -13.76 -5.33 -5.42
N MET A 149 -14.39 -4.77 -4.37
CA MET A 149 -14.04 -5.03 -2.97
C MET A 149 -14.34 -6.46 -2.54
N VAL A 150 -15.36 -7.10 -3.12
CA VAL A 150 -15.78 -8.46 -2.76
C VAL A 150 -15.06 -9.44 -3.69
N PRO A 151 -14.09 -10.24 -3.19
CA PRO A 151 -13.43 -11.23 -4.03
C PRO A 151 -14.36 -12.42 -4.31
N ASP A 152 -14.16 -13.05 -5.46
CA ASP A 152 -14.71 -14.35 -5.82
C ASP A 152 -13.98 -15.51 -5.09
N ASN A 153 -12.71 -15.30 -4.70
CA ASN A 153 -11.88 -16.31 -4.05
C ASN A 153 -10.96 -15.76 -2.94
N PHE A 154 -10.96 -16.43 -1.78
CA PHE A 154 -10.08 -16.12 -0.64
C PHE A 154 -8.59 -16.18 -1.00
N PHE A 155 -8.12 -17.29 -1.56
CA PHE A 155 -6.71 -17.49 -1.92
C PHE A 155 -6.29 -16.55 -3.04
N GLY A 156 -7.21 -16.23 -3.97
CA GLY A 156 -7.02 -15.20 -4.98
C GLY A 156 -6.72 -13.83 -4.37
N SER A 157 -7.42 -13.45 -3.30
CA SER A 157 -7.18 -12.19 -2.58
C SER A 157 -5.82 -12.14 -1.86
N ALA A 158 -5.34 -13.27 -1.34
CA ALA A 158 -4.06 -13.36 -0.63
C ALA A 158 -2.85 -13.56 -1.56
N SER A 159 -3.07 -13.96 -2.81
CA SER A 159 -2.00 -14.29 -3.78
C SER A 159 -1.20 -13.08 -4.27
N SER A 160 -1.74 -11.86 -4.16
CA SER A 160 -1.16 -10.67 -4.75
C SER A 160 -1.36 -9.45 -3.87
N ASN A 161 -0.30 -8.66 -3.72
CA ASN A 161 -0.35 -7.35 -3.06
C ASN A 161 -1.29 -6.35 -3.76
N ARG A 162 -1.66 -6.60 -5.03
CA ARG A 162 -2.65 -5.75 -5.73
C ARG A 162 -4.06 -5.93 -5.18
N ASN A 163 -4.35 -7.10 -4.60
CA ASN A 163 -5.67 -7.45 -4.11
C ASN A 163 -5.86 -7.09 -2.62
N MET A 164 -5.12 -6.08 -2.14
CA MET A 164 -5.11 -5.71 -0.72
C MET A 164 -6.48 -5.28 -0.22
N LEU A 165 -7.28 -4.58 -1.05
CA LEU A 165 -8.64 -4.19 -0.70
C LEU A 165 -9.53 -5.43 -0.43
N GLN A 166 -9.45 -6.43 -1.31
CA GLN A 166 -10.17 -7.69 -1.17
C GLN A 166 -9.70 -8.48 0.06
N LEU A 167 -8.39 -8.52 0.30
CA LEU A 167 -7.82 -9.17 1.48
C LEU A 167 -8.31 -8.52 2.77
N VAL A 168 -8.33 -7.19 2.83
CA VAL A 168 -8.87 -6.43 3.97
C VAL A 168 -10.34 -6.78 4.19
N PHE A 169 -11.16 -6.77 3.12
CA PHE A 169 -12.57 -7.11 3.20
C PHE A 169 -12.81 -8.50 3.79
N VAL A 170 -12.12 -9.51 3.26
CA VAL A 170 -12.17 -10.88 3.74
C VAL A 170 -11.70 -11.01 5.20
N SER A 171 -10.60 -10.33 5.56
CA SER A 171 -10.07 -10.35 6.93
C SER A 171 -11.07 -9.77 7.92
N LEU A 172 -11.75 -8.68 7.54
CA LEU A 172 -12.83 -8.10 8.34
C LEU A 172 -14.01 -9.07 8.48
N LEU A 173 -14.43 -9.73 7.39
CA LEU A 173 -15.52 -10.72 7.44
C LEU A 173 -15.19 -11.88 8.38
N ILE A 174 -13.98 -12.43 8.31
CA ILE A 174 -13.52 -13.49 9.20
C ILE A 174 -13.51 -13.01 10.66
N GLY A 175 -12.95 -11.83 10.92
CA GLY A 175 -12.94 -11.24 12.26
C GLY A 175 -14.36 -11.05 12.82
N ILE A 176 -15.29 -10.53 12.01
CA ILE A 176 -16.70 -10.34 12.39
C ILE A 176 -17.40 -11.68 12.65
N ALA A 177 -17.15 -12.69 11.82
CA ALA A 177 -17.72 -14.03 11.99
C ALA A 177 -17.23 -14.67 13.31
N LEU A 178 -15.94 -14.51 13.65
CA LEU A 178 -15.39 -15.02 14.91
C LEU A 178 -16.08 -14.41 16.14
N VAL A 179 -16.43 -13.12 16.11
CA VAL A 179 -17.18 -12.46 17.21
C VAL A 179 -18.58 -13.05 17.42
N GLN A 180 -19.18 -13.65 16.38
CA GLN A 180 -20.52 -14.24 16.43
C GLN A 180 -20.53 -15.73 16.81
N VAL A 181 -19.40 -16.42 16.64
CA VAL A 181 -19.25 -17.85 16.99
C VAL A 181 -19.07 -18.01 18.51
N SER A 182 -19.44 -19.18 19.07
CA SER A 182 -19.26 -19.46 20.51
C SER A 182 -17.78 -19.38 20.94
N SER A 183 -17.56 -19.05 22.21
CA SER A 183 -16.21 -18.88 22.77
C SER A 183 -15.33 -20.12 22.61
N GLU A 184 -15.92 -21.31 22.71
CA GLU A 184 -15.24 -22.60 22.57
C GLU A 184 -14.56 -22.76 21.20
N HIS A 185 -15.23 -22.37 20.11
CA HIS A 185 -14.68 -22.45 18.76
C HIS A 185 -13.87 -21.21 18.37
N ARG A 186 -14.15 -20.06 19.00
CA ARG A 186 -13.45 -18.80 18.73
C ARG A 186 -12.01 -18.80 19.23
N GLN A 187 -11.78 -19.25 20.47
CA GLN A 187 -10.47 -19.12 21.11
C GLN A 187 -9.33 -19.82 20.36
N PRO A 188 -9.47 -21.09 19.91
CA PRO A 188 -8.40 -21.76 19.17
C PRO A 188 -8.00 -21.01 17.90
N VAL A 189 -8.98 -20.50 17.15
CA VAL A 189 -8.74 -19.75 15.91
C VAL A 189 -8.07 -18.41 16.21
N LEU A 190 -8.56 -17.69 17.22
CA LEU A 190 -7.98 -16.41 17.62
C LEU A 190 -6.52 -16.56 18.07
N SER A 191 -6.20 -17.57 18.88
CA SER A 191 -4.83 -17.86 19.33
C SER A 191 -3.88 -18.15 18.17
N ILE A 192 -4.35 -18.80 17.10
CA ILE A 192 -3.55 -19.02 15.88
C ILE A 192 -3.24 -17.69 15.21
N PHE A 193 -4.24 -16.83 15.01
CA PHE A 193 -4.05 -15.52 14.37
C PHE A 193 -3.15 -14.58 15.20
N GLU A 194 -3.30 -14.57 16.52
CA GLU A 194 -2.42 -13.81 17.43
C GLU A 194 -0.98 -14.34 17.41
N GLY A 195 -0.80 -15.67 17.42
CA GLY A 195 0.52 -16.29 17.31
C GLY A 195 1.20 -15.96 15.97
N LEU A 196 0.46 -16.06 14.86
CA LEU A 196 0.96 -15.66 13.54
C LEU A 196 1.29 -14.16 13.50
N GLN A 197 0.43 -13.31 14.05
CA GLN A 197 0.68 -11.86 14.12
C GLN A 197 1.98 -11.57 14.88
N ALA A 198 2.22 -12.23 16.02
CA ALA A 198 3.42 -12.04 16.82
C ALA A 198 4.69 -12.44 16.05
N VAL A 199 4.65 -13.54 15.29
CA VAL A 199 5.75 -13.97 14.41
C VAL A 199 6.00 -12.93 13.32
N VAL A 200 4.94 -12.45 12.66
CA VAL A 200 5.07 -11.48 11.57
C VAL A 200 5.59 -10.13 12.08
N ILE A 201 5.14 -9.66 13.25
CA ILE A 201 5.69 -8.44 13.89
C ILE A 201 7.17 -8.59 14.20
N LYS A 202 7.64 -9.80 14.55
CA LYS A 202 9.06 -10.05 14.83
C LYS A 202 9.93 -10.04 13.57
N LEU A 203 9.34 -10.27 12.40
CA LEU A 203 10.02 -10.18 11.10
C LEU A 203 10.22 -8.72 10.62
N VAL A 204 9.44 -7.78 11.16
CA VAL A 204 9.54 -6.33 10.90
C VAL A 204 10.66 -5.72 11.73
#